data_AF-A0A941MZ58-F1
#
_entry.id   AF-A0A941MZ58-F1
#
_cell.length_a   1.000
_cell.length_b   1.000
_cell.length_c   1.000
_cell.angle_alpha   90.00
_cell.angle_beta   90.00
_cell.angle_gamma   90.00
#
_symmetry.space_group_name_H-M   'P 1'
#
loop_
_entity.id
_entity.type
_entity.pdbx_description
1 polymer ?
#
loop_
_entity_poly.entity_id
_entity_poly.type
_entity_poly.pdbx_seq_one_letter_code
_entity_poly.pdbx_strand_id
1 'polypeptide(L)'
;FHEIKTQLLNSLTNHGRPFIYVQDGNYRNRGELYLLHRFEGVELKQDYALDTLTNLHRLWCRPVHIETVIDDKPSLLSFDGTIHEIQEK
;
A
#
# COMPACT_ATOMS: atom_id res chain seq x y z
N PHE A 1 27.00 -1.02 7.71
CA PHE A 1 27.53 -1.50 6.42
C PHE A 1 26.61 -2.50 5.71
N HIS A 2 26.00 -3.46 6.40
CA HIS A 2 25.10 -4.43 5.76
C HIS A 2 23.80 -3.79 5.27
N GLU A 3 23.15 -2.95 6.08
CA GLU A 3 21.90 -2.24 5.72
C GLU A 3 22.04 -1.37 4.48
N ILE A 4 23.12 -0.59 4.36
CA ILE A 4 23.39 0.27 3.20
C ILE A 4 23.55 -0.57 1.92
N LYS A 5 24.16 -1.76 2.05
CA LYS A 5 24.35 -2.69 0.94
C LYS A 5 23.04 -3.34 0.51
N THR A 6 22.18 -3.69 1.47
CA THR A 6 20.82 -4.20 1.22
C THR A 6 19.95 -3.13 0.58
N GLN A 7 20.01 -1.88 1.05
CA GLN A 7 19.27 -0.76 0.49
C GLN A 7 19.70 -0.47 -0.97
N LEU A 8 21.00 -0.51 -1.27
CA LEU A 8 21.53 -0.43 -2.63
C LEU A 8 21.12 -1.60 -3.53
N LEU A 9 21.15 -2.84 -3.01
CA LEU A 9 20.69 -4.01 -3.75
C LEU A 9 19.19 -3.93 -4.05
N ASN A 10 18.36 -3.51 -3.08
CA ASN A 10 16.91 -3.36 -3.25
C ASN A 10 16.58 -2.25 -4.25
N SER A 11 17.35 -1.15 -4.24
CA SER A 11 17.23 -0.06 -5.22
C SER A 11 17.52 -0.55 -6.65
N LEU A 12 18.54 -1.39 -6.83
CA LEU A 12 18.90 -1.98 -8.12
C LEU A 12 17.93 -3.08 -8.59
N THR A 13 17.31 -3.80 -7.66
CA THR A 13 16.46 -4.96 -7.99
C THR A 13 15.04 -4.52 -8.39
N ASN A 14 14.54 -3.38 -7.88
CA ASN A 14 13.16 -2.94 -8.15
C ASN A 14 13.00 -1.63 -8.93
N HIS A 15 14.07 -0.96 -9.34
CA HIS A 15 13.98 0.35 -10.00
C HIS A 15 13.05 1.35 -9.23
N GLY A 16 12.99 1.25 -7.90
CA GLY A 16 12.12 2.09 -7.07
C GLY A 16 10.62 1.77 -7.12
N ARG A 17 10.22 0.58 -7.61
CA ARG A 17 8.81 0.13 -7.58
C ARG A 17 8.48 -0.51 -6.23
N PRO A 18 7.39 -0.10 -5.56
CA PRO A 18 6.99 -0.67 -4.28
C PRO A 18 6.44 -2.10 -4.45
N PHE A 19 6.65 -2.93 -3.43
CA PHE A 19 6.06 -4.26 -3.37
C PHE A 19 4.73 -4.22 -2.63
N ILE A 20 3.65 -4.54 -3.34
CA ILE A 20 2.31 -4.60 -2.77
C ILE A 20 1.78 -6.02 -2.96
N TYR A 21 1.24 -6.59 -1.88
CA TYR A 21 0.67 -7.93 -1.86
C TYR A 21 -0.80 -7.86 -1.50
N VAL A 22 -1.61 -8.74 -2.08
CA VAL A 22 -2.96 -9.00 -1.57
C VAL A 22 -2.82 -9.87 -0.33
N GLN A 23 -3.16 -9.32 0.83
CA GLN A 23 -3.13 -10.05 2.10
C GLN A 23 -4.47 -10.72 2.38
N ASP A 24 -5.59 -10.06 2.03
CA ASP A 24 -6.93 -10.64 2.17
C ASP A 24 -7.88 -10.12 1.08
N GLY A 25 -8.58 -11.03 0.40
CA GLY A 25 -9.62 -10.69 -0.59
C GLY A 25 -11.04 -10.72 -0.04
N ASN A 26 -11.22 -11.07 1.24
CA ASN A 26 -12.49 -11.05 1.96
C ASN A 26 -12.34 -10.36 3.31
N TYR A 27 -11.69 -9.19 3.30
CA TYR A 27 -11.39 -8.46 4.53
C TYR A 27 -12.68 -8.14 5.30
N ARG A 28 -12.63 -8.36 6.62
CA ARG A 28 -13.77 -8.24 7.55
C ARG A 28 -14.99 -9.08 7.16
N ASN A 29 -14.81 -10.11 6.34
CA ASN A 29 -15.88 -10.92 5.76
C ASN A 29 -16.90 -10.09 4.94
N ARG A 30 -16.45 -8.98 4.32
CA ARG A 30 -17.27 -8.08 3.51
C ARG A 30 -16.89 -8.09 2.02
N GLY A 31 -16.00 -8.98 1.60
CA GLY A 31 -15.45 -9.00 0.24
C GLY A 31 -14.57 -7.79 -0.08
N GLU A 32 -14.08 -7.09 0.95
CA GLU A 32 -13.19 -5.94 0.80
C GLU A 32 -11.76 -6.42 0.51
N LEU A 33 -11.04 -5.65 -0.30
CA LEU A 33 -9.67 -5.98 -0.67
C LEU A 33 -8.70 -5.34 0.33
N TYR A 34 -7.81 -6.15 0.92
CA TYR A 34 -6.76 -5.70 1.82
C TYR A 34 -5.40 -5.97 1.21
N LEU A 35 -4.64 -4.90 1.05
CA LEU A 35 -3.31 -4.88 0.47
C LEU A 35 -2.29 -4.55 1.55
N LEU A 36 -1.11 -5.14 1.42
CA LEU A 36 0.03 -4.86 2.28
C LEU A 36 1.17 -4.34 1.42
N HIS A 37 1.61 -3.11 1.70
CA HIS A 37 2.84 -2.57 1.18
C HIS A 37 4.00 -3.08 2.05
N ARG A 38 4.93 -3.82 1.44
CA ARG A 38 6.16 -4.22 2.10
C ARG A 38 7.13 -3.04 2.11
N PHE A 39 7.19 -2.38 3.25
CA PHE A 39 8.11 -1.28 3.49
C PHE A 39 9.56 -1.77 3.49
N GLU A 40 10.32 -1.38 2.47
CA GLU A 40 11.76 -1.66 2.34
C GLU A 40 12.59 -0.36 2.48
N GLY A 41 12.15 0.56 3.35
CA GLY A 41 12.80 1.86 3.57
C GLY A 41 12.42 2.95 2.57
N VAL A 42 11.39 2.72 1.76
CA VAL A 42 10.83 3.71 0.82
C VAL A 42 9.32 3.77 1.03
N GLU A 43 8.81 4.96 1.31
CA GLU A 43 7.37 5.20 1.46
C GLU A 43 6.66 5.29 0.10
N LEU A 44 5.36 5.00 0.11
CA LEU A 44 4.52 5.25 -1.07
C LEU A 44 4.32 6.74 -1.25
N LYS A 45 4.40 7.20 -2.50
CA LYS A 45 3.91 8.53 -2.86
C LYS A 45 2.40 8.56 -2.64
N GLN A 46 1.92 9.43 -1.77
CA GLN A 46 0.49 9.49 -1.40
C GLN A 46 -0.41 9.65 -2.62
N ASP A 47 -0.14 10.60 -3.51
CA ASP A 47 -0.95 10.83 -4.72
C ASP A 47 -1.11 9.55 -5.57
N TYR A 48 0.00 8.81 -5.76
CA TYR A 48 -0.02 7.55 -6.51
C TYR A 48 -0.77 6.45 -5.76
N ALA A 49 -0.65 6.38 -4.43
CA ALA A 49 -1.37 5.41 -3.62
C ALA A 49 -2.89 5.66 -3.69
N LEU A 50 -3.32 6.92 -3.61
CA LEU A 50 -4.72 7.33 -3.74
C LEU A 50 -5.27 6.96 -5.11
N ASP A 51 -4.59 7.37 -6.19
CA ASP A 51 -4.99 7.03 -7.57
C ASP A 51 -5.03 5.50 -7.79
N THR A 52 -4.08 4.77 -7.22
CA THR A 52 -4.03 3.30 -7.29
C THR A 52 -5.26 2.68 -6.61
N LEU A 53 -5.63 3.16 -5.42
CA LEU A 53 -6.84 2.69 -4.72
C LEU A 53 -8.11 3.01 -5.52
N THR A 54 -8.21 4.18 -6.13
CA THR A 54 -9.36 4.54 -6.99
C THR A 54 -9.48 3.59 -8.17
N ASN A 55 -8.37 3.27 -8.83
CA ASN A 55 -8.34 2.35 -9.96
C ASN A 55 -8.63 0.91 -9.52
N LEU A 56 -8.10 0.47 -8.38
CA LEU A 56 -8.36 -0.85 -7.84
C LEU A 56 -9.83 -1.01 -7.43
N HIS A 57 -10.44 0.00 -6.82
CA HIS A 57 -11.86 -0.03 -6.51
C HIS A 57 -12.72 -0.16 -7.78
N ARG A 58 -12.35 0.51 -8.88
CA ARG A 58 -13.06 0.35 -10.16
C ARG A 58 -13.03 -1.10 -10.67
N LEU A 59 -11.91 -1.81 -10.45
CA LEU A 59 -11.75 -3.21 -10.85
C LEU A 59 -12.40 -4.20 -9.88
N TRP A 60 -12.30 -3.93 -8.58
CA TRP A 60 -12.77 -4.82 -7.51
C TRP A 60 -14.25 -4.60 -7.14
N CYS A 61 -14.78 -3.42 -7.45
CA CYS A 61 -16.15 -2.96 -7.17
C CYS A 61 -16.56 -2.98 -5.69
N ARG A 62 -15.59 -3.05 -4.78
CA ARG A 62 -15.77 -3.01 -3.31
C ARG A 62 -14.66 -2.17 -2.69
N PRO A 63 -14.83 -1.71 -1.43
CA PRO A 63 -13.79 -0.96 -0.73
C PRO A 63 -12.44 -1.67 -0.76
N VAL A 64 -11.38 -0.87 -0.95
CA VAL A 64 -10.00 -1.32 -1.03
C VAL A 64 -9.18 -0.61 0.03
N HIS A 65 -8.32 -1.38 0.70
CA HIS A 65 -7.46 -0.92 1.76
C HIS A 65 -6.01 -1.27 1.45
N ILE A 66 -5.08 -0.37 1.76
CA ILE A 66 -3.64 -0.63 1.70
C ILE A 66 -2.97 -0.19 2.99
N GLU A 67 -2.30 -1.12 3.65
CA GLU A 67 -1.44 -0.85 4.79
C GLU A 67 -0.05 -0.49 4.29
N THR A 68 0.48 0.65 4.75
CA THR A 68 1.80 1.18 4.42
C THR A 68 2.38 1.94 5.61
N VAL A 69 3.60 2.43 5.48
CA VAL A 69 4.19 3.42 6.39
C VAL A 69 4.14 4.79 5.72
N ILE A 70 3.72 5.81 6.47
CA ILE A 70 3.75 7.24 6.11
C ILE A 70 4.37 7.97 7.28
N ASP A 71 5.36 8.83 7.04
CA ASP A 71 6.07 9.58 8.09
C ASP A 71 6.54 8.66 9.25
N ASP A 72 7.14 7.51 8.89
CA ASP A 72 7.57 6.45 9.82
C ASP A 72 6.47 5.80 10.69
N LYS A 73 5.19 6.08 10.39
CA LYS A 73 4.04 5.55 11.11
C LYS A 73 3.24 4.53 10.28
N PRO A 74 2.96 3.34 10.82
CA PRO A 74 2.01 2.40 10.20
C PRO A 74 0.67 3.10 9.97
N SER A 75 0.20 3.06 8.73
CA SER A 75 -0.99 3.78 8.27
C SER A 75 -1.79 2.90 7.32
N LEU A 76 -3.10 2.94 7.43
CA LEU A 76 -4.05 2.27 6.56
C LEU A 76 -4.75 3.31 5.69
N LEU A 77 -4.51 3.26 4.39
CA LEU A 77 -5.26 4.05 3.42
C LEU A 77 -6.42 3.21 2.91
N SER A 78 -7.60 3.82 2.84
CA SER A 78 -8.83 3.17 2.43
C SER A 78 -9.53 4.00 1.38
N PHE A 79 -10.19 3.34 0.43
CA PHE A 79 -11.07 3.99 -0.54
C PHE A 79 -12.36 3.18 -0.70
N ASP A 80 -13.49 3.84 -0.49
CA ASP A 80 -14.83 3.23 -0.50
C ASP A 80 -15.60 3.45 -1.81
N GLY A 81 -14.97 4.14 -2.78
CA GLY A 81 -15.60 4.56 -4.03
C GLY A 81 -15.95 6.04 -4.09
N THR A 82 -15.95 6.74 -2.94
CA THR A 82 -16.29 8.16 -2.83
C THR A 82 -15.21 8.97 -2.12
N ILE A 83 -14.70 8.47 -1.00
CA ILE A 83 -13.77 9.17 -0.13
C ILE A 83 -12.52 8.33 0.12
N HIS A 84 -11.39 9.03 0.25
CA HIS A 84 -10.16 8.44 0.73
C HIS A 84 -10.04 8.71 2.23
N GLU A 85 -9.82 7.66 3.00
CA GLU A 85 -9.55 7.74 4.43
C GLU A 85 -8.13 7.27 4.73
N ILE A 86 -7.44 7.99 5.61
CA ILE A 86 -6.12 7.60 6.10
C ILE A 86 -6.24 7.47 7.62
N GLN A 87 -5.92 6.28 8.13
CA GLN A 87 -5.98 5.97 9.56
C GLN A 87 -4.59 5.52 10.03
N GLU A 88 -4.05 6.15 11.08
CA GLU A 88 -2.85 5.65 11.76
C GLU A 88 -3.22 4.36 12.49
N LYS A 89 -2.36 3.34 12.39
CA LYS A 89 -2.62 1.98 12.88
C LYS A 89 -1.92 1.71 14.21
#